data_AF-A0A7S0EZ61-F1
#
_entry.id   AF-A0A7S0EZ61-F1
#
_cell.length_a   1.000
_cell.length_b   1.000
_cell.length_c   1.000
_cell.angle_alpha   90.00
_cell.angle_beta   90.00
_cell.angle_gamma   90.00
#
_symmetry.space_group_name_H-M   'P 1'
#
loop_
_entity.id
_entity.type
_entity.pdbx_description
1 polymer ?
#
loop_
_entity_poly.entity_id
_entity_poly.type
_entity_poly.pdbx_seq_one_letter_code
_entity_poly.pdbx_strand_id
1 'polypeptide(L)'
;LSQLEGVTIEMYGETVLPQVLEQVVNCKDTIAQQYLMECVIQVFPLEYHVATLKPYLEHAGYLSVGADVKALLICLMERLSQWTPPEDEPEEDNVFALLSAQVSATIQKEEGGMELLHVLQLHKALLNFALGVYPAKLEYADHVMGTCAQLVGKVTEGGAALEPRCATLLLELVSVPLEKYADILDVLQLPRWPEALARLTLDKQRQVAGTLVERVLQKGVKITEVAQADMLLTQVRPLLVDDPSEDKDEDDAKVEFDSDTVEELSPVACLMQIFYNDETDAMCRILNTAHRHATAVASPRSIFTLVPLAFACLGLVRKIKLRVDAGEEVEVGCLKLLTFVGHMVESLKQ
;
A
#
# COMPACT_ATOMS: atom_id res chain seq x y z
N LEU A 1 4.32 39.46 -8.97
CA LEU A 1 5.70 38.95 -9.08
C LEU A 1 5.79 37.81 -10.09
N SER A 2 4.91 36.79 -10.01
CA SER A 2 4.93 35.65 -10.95
C SER A 2 4.61 36.00 -12.41
N GLN A 3 3.92 37.10 -12.68
CA GLN A 3 3.57 37.55 -14.05
C GLN A 3 4.66 38.40 -14.73
N LEU A 4 5.80 38.64 -14.06
CA LEU A 4 6.87 39.45 -14.64
C LEU A 4 7.63 38.62 -15.69
N GLU A 5 7.41 38.93 -16.96
CA GLU A 5 8.20 38.39 -18.09
C GLU A 5 9.69 38.76 -17.88
N GLY A 6 10.52 37.76 -17.60
CA GLY A 6 11.97 37.93 -17.41
C GLY A 6 12.53 37.50 -16.05
N VAL A 7 11.69 37.11 -15.08
CA VAL A 7 12.18 36.49 -13.84
C VAL A 7 12.60 35.05 -14.14
N THR A 8 13.89 34.83 -14.35
CA THR A 8 14.48 33.48 -14.52
C THR A 8 14.51 32.72 -13.19
N ILE A 9 14.70 31.39 -13.25
CA ILE A 9 14.88 30.54 -12.06
C ILE A 9 16.04 31.05 -11.19
N GLU A 10 17.15 31.47 -11.81
CA GLU A 10 18.32 32.03 -11.12
C GLU A 10 17.96 33.33 -10.38
N MET A 11 17.32 34.28 -11.06
CA MET A 11 16.90 35.54 -10.43
C MET A 11 15.89 35.29 -9.30
N TYR A 12 14.98 34.34 -9.50
CA TYR A 12 14.02 33.95 -8.47
C TYR A 12 14.73 33.36 -7.25
N GLY A 13 15.63 32.40 -7.43
CA GLY A 13 16.33 31.71 -6.36
C GLY A 13 17.33 32.57 -5.60
N GLU A 14 18.07 33.45 -6.29
CA GLU A 14 19.12 34.27 -5.68
C GLU A 14 18.61 35.58 -5.10
N THR A 15 17.55 36.17 -5.68
CA THR A 15 17.12 37.53 -5.31
C THR A 15 15.69 37.58 -4.80
N VAL A 16 14.71 37.07 -5.57
CA VAL A 16 13.29 37.29 -5.25
C VAL A 16 12.85 36.47 -4.04
N LEU A 17 13.08 35.17 -4.06
CA LEU A 17 12.62 34.26 -3.01
C LEU A 17 13.27 34.57 -1.66
N PRO A 18 14.60 34.73 -1.53
CA PRO A 18 15.22 35.03 -0.24
C PRO A 18 14.66 36.30 0.40
N GLN A 19 14.46 37.36 -0.39
CA GLN A 19 13.86 38.61 0.10
C GLN A 19 12.41 38.41 0.56
N VAL A 20 11.61 37.65 -0.20
CA VAL A 20 10.22 37.35 0.21
C VAL A 20 10.21 36.54 1.51
N LEU A 21 11.00 35.47 1.60
CA LEU A 21 11.05 34.61 2.78
C LEU A 21 11.57 35.36 4.02
N GLU A 22 12.57 36.23 3.85
CA GLU A 22 13.08 37.07 4.94
C GLU A 22 11.97 38.00 5.50
N GLN A 23 11.18 38.64 4.63
CA GLN A 23 10.07 39.47 5.08
C GLN A 23 8.98 38.66 5.79
N VAL A 24 8.71 37.45 5.30
CA VAL A 24 7.74 36.53 5.93
C VAL A 24 8.20 36.13 7.33
N VAL A 25 9.45 35.69 7.49
CA VAL A 25 9.97 35.32 8.82
C VAL A 25 10.00 36.53 9.77
N ASN A 26 10.32 37.72 9.26
CA ASN A 26 10.42 38.93 10.08
C ASN A 26 9.08 39.58 10.45
N CYS A 27 7.96 39.25 9.80
CA CYS A 27 6.68 39.89 10.09
C CYS A 27 6.08 39.49 11.45
N LYS A 28 6.52 38.36 12.03
CA LYS A 28 6.13 37.85 13.36
C LYS A 28 4.62 37.70 13.60
N ASP A 29 3.82 37.69 12.54
CA ASP A 29 2.40 37.39 12.57
C ASP A 29 2.21 35.97 12.03
N THR A 30 1.73 35.06 12.88
CA THR A 30 1.58 33.62 12.54
C THR A 30 0.61 33.40 11.37
N ILE A 31 -0.48 34.18 11.31
CA ILE A 31 -1.50 34.05 10.27
C ILE A 31 -0.93 34.56 8.95
N ALA A 32 -0.27 35.73 8.98
CA ALA A 32 0.38 36.28 7.80
C ALA A 32 1.52 35.37 7.30
N GLN A 33 2.30 34.79 8.21
CA GLN A 33 3.37 33.85 7.88
C GLN A 33 2.86 32.64 7.12
N GLN A 34 1.85 31.97 7.66
CA GLN A 34 1.24 30.81 7.02
C GLN A 34 0.66 31.19 5.65
N TYR A 35 -0.15 32.25 5.60
CA TYR A 35 -0.79 32.67 4.35
C TYR A 35 0.21 33.06 3.26
N LEU A 36 1.27 33.81 3.60
CA LEU A 36 2.27 34.23 2.63
C LEU A 36 3.14 33.06 2.15
N MET A 37 3.51 32.13 3.03
CA MET A 37 4.22 30.91 2.65
C MET A 37 3.40 30.04 1.71
N GLU A 38 2.10 29.91 1.96
CA GLU A 38 1.17 29.20 1.09
C GLU A 38 0.97 29.94 -0.25
N CYS A 39 0.88 31.27 -0.24
CA CYS A 39 0.84 32.07 -1.47
C CYS A 39 2.09 31.87 -2.33
N VAL A 40 3.28 31.76 -1.72
CA VAL A 40 4.50 31.44 -2.46
C VAL A 40 4.33 30.11 -3.17
N ILE A 41 3.87 29.06 -2.46
CA ILE A 41 3.58 27.75 -3.06
C ILE A 41 2.59 27.90 -4.20
N GLN A 42 1.47 28.63 -4.03
CA GLN A 42 0.40 28.64 -5.01
C GLN A 42 0.72 29.46 -6.28
N VAL A 43 1.45 30.58 -6.14
CA VAL A 43 1.56 31.61 -7.17
C VAL A 43 2.77 31.41 -8.10
N PHE A 44 3.85 30.78 -7.66
CA PHE A 44 5.06 30.59 -8.47
C PHE A 44 5.07 29.26 -9.23
N PRO A 45 5.75 29.16 -10.38
CA PRO A 45 5.81 27.92 -11.16
C PRO A 45 6.42 26.74 -10.40
N LEU A 46 6.05 25.52 -10.79
CA LEU A 46 6.48 24.29 -10.12
C LEU A 46 8.00 24.09 -10.18
N GLU A 47 8.61 24.41 -11.32
CA GLU A 47 10.05 24.28 -11.55
C GLU A 47 10.87 25.14 -10.59
N TYR A 48 10.29 26.28 -10.16
CA TYR A 48 10.93 27.22 -9.27
C TYR A 48 10.97 26.64 -7.87
N HIS A 49 9.88 25.98 -7.43
CA HIS A 49 9.81 25.30 -6.14
C HIS A 49 10.81 24.16 -6.02
N VAL A 50 11.01 23.38 -7.07
CA VAL A 50 12.00 22.30 -7.07
C VAL A 50 13.41 22.88 -6.94
N ALA A 51 13.74 23.90 -7.75
CA ALA A 51 15.06 24.53 -7.72
C ALA A 51 15.37 25.23 -6.39
N THR A 52 14.35 25.78 -5.72
CA THR A 52 14.51 26.54 -4.48
C THR A 52 13.93 25.82 -3.26
N LEU A 53 13.87 24.50 -3.29
CA LEU A 53 13.26 23.70 -2.24
C LEU A 53 14.00 23.82 -0.91
N LYS A 54 15.35 23.72 -0.93
CA LYS A 54 16.17 23.81 0.29
C LYS A 54 15.98 25.17 1.01
N PRO A 55 16.14 26.33 0.34
CA PRO A 55 15.89 27.62 0.98
C PRO A 55 14.47 27.75 1.53
N TYR A 56 13.45 27.27 0.81
CA TYR A 56 12.06 27.34 1.28
C TYR A 56 11.86 26.54 2.58
N LEU A 57 12.35 25.30 2.62
CA LEU A 57 12.23 24.42 3.78
C LEU A 57 13.01 24.94 4.98
N GLU A 58 14.21 25.49 4.76
CA GLU A 58 15.00 26.16 5.82
C GLU A 58 14.22 27.33 6.45
N HIS A 59 13.60 28.19 5.62
CA HIS A 59 12.81 29.32 6.12
C HIS A 59 11.49 28.89 6.78
N ALA A 60 10.87 27.80 6.32
CA ALA A 60 9.73 27.19 7.00
C ALA A 60 10.09 26.76 8.43
N GLY A 61 11.34 26.35 8.64
CA GLY A 61 11.88 26.06 9.97
C GLY A 61 11.96 27.28 10.89
N TYR A 62 12.04 28.51 10.39
CA TYR A 62 12.14 29.74 11.20
C TYR A 62 10.80 30.42 11.49
N LEU A 63 9.68 29.82 11.06
CA LEU A 63 8.35 30.38 11.34
C LEU A 63 8.06 30.40 12.84
N SER A 64 7.18 31.34 13.22
CA SER A 64 6.82 31.56 14.62
C SER A 64 6.05 30.36 15.18
N VAL A 65 6.20 30.10 16.49
CA VAL A 65 5.43 29.05 17.18
C VAL A 65 3.94 29.33 17.00
N GLY A 66 3.20 28.33 16.50
CA GLY A 66 1.78 28.44 16.16
C GLY A 66 1.49 28.60 14.66
N ALA A 67 2.49 28.79 13.80
CA ALA A 67 2.31 28.63 12.35
C ALA A 67 2.14 27.14 12.01
N ASP A 68 1.15 26.81 11.17
CA ASP A 68 0.88 25.43 10.76
C ASP A 68 1.86 24.96 9.66
N VAL A 69 3.10 24.68 10.07
CA VAL A 69 4.16 24.17 9.18
C VAL A 69 3.74 22.85 8.51
N LYS A 70 2.95 22.03 9.22
CA LYS A 70 2.40 20.78 8.69
C LYS A 70 1.54 21.06 7.46
N ALA A 71 0.60 21.99 7.53
CA ALA A 71 -0.25 22.36 6.39
C ALA A 71 0.57 22.86 5.19
N LEU A 72 1.63 23.65 5.44
CA LEU A 72 2.53 24.12 4.39
C LEU A 72 3.28 22.96 3.71
N LEU A 73 3.79 22.00 4.49
CA LEU A 73 4.47 20.82 3.95
C LEU A 73 3.51 19.94 3.12
N ILE A 74 2.28 19.74 3.58
CA ILE A 74 1.26 19.00 2.82
C ILE A 74 0.96 19.72 1.50
N CYS A 75 0.71 21.03 1.54
CA CYS A 75 0.44 21.84 0.34
C CYS A 75 1.61 21.78 -0.66
N LEU A 76 2.84 21.84 -0.16
CA LEU A 76 4.04 21.72 -0.98
C LEU A 76 4.16 20.32 -1.62
N MET A 77 3.95 19.24 -0.86
CA MET A 77 3.98 17.87 -1.38
C MET A 77 2.89 17.63 -2.43
N GLU A 78 1.67 18.12 -2.20
CA GLU A 78 0.57 18.03 -3.16
C GLU A 78 0.90 18.77 -4.46
N ARG A 79 1.51 19.96 -4.37
CA ARG A 79 1.97 20.69 -5.55
C ARG A 79 3.09 19.95 -6.28
N LEU A 80 4.09 19.47 -5.53
CA LEU A 80 5.23 18.73 -6.08
C LEU A 80 4.85 17.35 -6.64
N SER A 81 3.70 16.79 -6.26
CA SER A 81 3.23 15.51 -6.82
C SER A 81 2.94 15.55 -8.32
N GLN A 82 2.83 16.75 -8.90
CA GLN A 82 2.64 16.98 -10.33
C GLN A 82 3.97 17.10 -11.10
N TRP A 83 5.10 17.11 -10.38
CA TRP A 83 6.41 17.24 -10.97
C TRP A 83 6.91 15.91 -11.53
N THR A 84 7.67 15.97 -12.62
CA THR A 84 8.33 14.81 -13.20
C THR A 84 9.84 14.96 -13.02
N PRO A 85 10.51 14.02 -12.33
CA PRO A 85 11.94 14.12 -12.07
C PRO A 85 12.75 13.85 -13.34
N PRO A 86 13.92 14.50 -13.51
CA PRO A 86 14.85 14.14 -14.57
C PRO A 86 15.45 12.75 -14.31
N GLU A 87 15.81 12.02 -15.38
CA GLU A 87 16.34 10.65 -15.28
C GLU A 87 17.66 10.58 -14.46
N ASP A 88 18.48 11.63 -14.49
CA ASP A 88 19.79 11.71 -13.83
C ASP A 88 19.77 12.41 -12.46
N GLU A 89 18.64 12.43 -11.75
CA GLU A 89 18.56 13.07 -10.43
C GLU A 89 19.40 12.34 -9.37
N PRO A 90 20.30 13.02 -8.63
CA PRO A 90 21.12 12.40 -7.60
C PRO A 90 20.26 11.91 -6.42
N GLU A 91 20.54 10.71 -5.92
CA GLU A 91 19.70 10.06 -4.90
C GLU A 91 19.81 10.68 -3.51
N GLU A 92 20.99 11.16 -3.12
CA GLU A 92 21.24 11.71 -1.79
C GLU A 92 20.61 13.09 -1.58
N ASP A 93 20.31 13.81 -2.66
CA ASP A 93 19.88 15.21 -2.64
C ASP A 93 18.57 15.45 -3.40
N ASN A 94 17.86 14.39 -3.76
CA ASN A 94 16.59 14.50 -4.47
C ASN A 94 15.48 15.10 -3.60
N VAL A 95 14.41 15.51 -4.28
CA VAL A 95 13.23 16.12 -3.66
C VAL A 95 12.64 15.24 -2.54
N PHE A 96 12.64 13.91 -2.69
CA PHE A 96 12.11 13.00 -1.67
C PHE A 96 12.94 13.02 -0.39
N ALA A 97 14.26 12.90 -0.50
CA ALA A 97 15.17 12.92 0.64
C ALA A 97 15.05 14.22 1.44
N LEU A 98 14.96 15.35 0.74
CA LEU A 98 14.78 16.67 1.36
C LEU A 98 13.43 16.79 2.09
N LEU A 99 12.33 16.36 1.46
CA LEU A 99 11.01 16.38 2.08
C LEU A 99 10.94 15.42 3.28
N SER A 100 11.46 14.21 3.16
CA SER A 100 11.48 13.22 4.25
C SER A 100 12.28 13.71 5.46
N ALA A 101 13.44 14.30 5.22
CA ALA A 101 14.27 14.89 6.27
C ALA A 101 13.55 16.04 6.98
N GLN A 102 12.84 16.89 6.22
CA GLN A 102 12.11 18.03 6.78
C GLN A 102 10.84 17.63 7.53
N VAL A 103 10.12 16.61 7.06
CA VAL A 103 9.02 15.98 7.81
C VAL A 103 9.54 15.48 9.16
N SER A 104 10.65 14.74 9.15
CA SER A 104 11.27 14.22 10.36
C SER A 104 11.72 15.34 11.31
N ALA A 105 12.33 16.40 10.79
CA ALA A 105 12.76 17.55 11.57
C ALA A 105 11.57 18.31 12.18
N THR A 106 10.48 18.46 11.43
CA THR A 106 9.25 19.12 11.90
C THR A 106 8.63 18.35 13.07
N ILE A 107 8.56 17.01 12.95
CA ILE A 107 8.04 16.14 14.01
C ILE A 107 8.92 16.23 15.28
N GLN A 108 10.24 16.29 15.13
CA GLN A 108 11.18 16.38 16.26
C GLN A 108 11.17 17.74 16.95
N LYS A 109 10.90 18.81 16.20
CA LYS A 109 10.93 20.19 16.70
C LYS A 109 9.71 20.57 17.52
N GLU A 110 8.58 19.87 17.35
CA GLU A 110 7.34 20.19 18.05
C GLU A 110 7.44 19.85 19.54
N GLU A 111 7.61 20.89 20.37
CA GLU A 111 7.71 20.78 21.83
C GLU A 111 6.40 20.24 22.42
N GLY A 112 6.43 18.99 22.92
CA GLY A 112 5.27 18.28 23.43
C GLY A 112 4.94 16.99 22.67
N GLY A 113 5.57 16.78 21.52
CA GLY A 113 5.32 15.64 20.63
C GLY A 113 4.09 15.88 19.76
N MET A 114 4.28 15.80 18.45
CA MET A 114 3.19 15.90 17.48
C MET A 114 2.18 14.75 17.69
N GLU A 115 0.89 15.06 17.64
CA GLU A 115 -0.17 14.05 17.68
C GLU A 115 0.03 13.02 16.56
N LEU A 116 -0.15 11.73 16.87
CA LEU A 116 0.03 10.63 15.89
C LEU A 116 -0.78 10.87 14.61
N LEU A 117 -1.99 11.41 14.74
CA LEU A 117 -2.84 11.74 13.60
C LEU A 117 -2.15 12.71 12.62
N HIS A 118 -1.52 13.77 13.13
CA HIS A 118 -0.80 14.75 12.31
C HIS A 118 0.45 14.16 11.69
N VAL A 119 1.18 13.32 12.42
CA VAL A 119 2.34 12.60 11.89
C VAL A 119 1.94 11.70 10.73
N LEU A 120 0.86 10.93 10.87
CA LEU A 120 0.34 10.06 9.81
C LEU A 120 -0.17 10.86 8.60
N GLN A 121 -0.74 12.07 8.81
CA GLN A 121 -1.16 12.94 7.70
C GLN A 121 0.04 13.39 6.85
N LEU A 122 1.15 13.76 7.49
CA LEU A 122 2.39 14.12 6.79
C LEU A 122 2.94 12.94 6.00
N HIS A 123 2.98 11.75 6.61
CA HIS A 123 3.45 10.55 5.91
C HIS A 123 2.53 10.14 4.76
N LYS A 124 1.21 10.32 4.87
CA LYS A 124 0.28 10.11 3.77
C LYS A 124 0.53 11.07 2.61
N ALA A 125 0.78 12.35 2.88
CA ALA A 125 1.13 13.33 1.85
C ALA A 125 2.47 12.96 1.18
N LEU A 126 3.46 12.55 1.98
CA LEU A 126 4.77 12.12 1.50
C LEU A 126 4.67 10.85 0.63
N LEU A 127 3.82 9.88 1.00
CA LEU A 127 3.57 8.67 0.21
C LEU A 127 2.91 9.00 -1.13
N ASN A 128 1.89 9.86 -1.14
CA ASN A 128 1.24 10.29 -2.38
C ASN A 128 2.21 11.03 -3.30
N PHE A 129 3.07 11.88 -2.74
CA PHE A 129 4.16 12.52 -3.48
C PHE A 129 5.13 11.47 -4.05
N ALA A 130 5.62 10.54 -3.23
CA ALA A 130 6.59 9.53 -3.65
C ALA A 130 6.06 8.66 -4.79
N LEU A 131 4.81 8.20 -4.70
CA LEU A 131 4.18 7.38 -5.75
C LEU A 131 3.79 8.18 -6.98
N GLY A 132 3.53 9.49 -6.85
CA GLY A 132 3.24 10.37 -7.98
C GLY A 132 4.48 10.69 -8.81
N VAL A 133 5.59 10.98 -8.15
CA VAL A 133 6.83 11.48 -8.77
C VAL A 133 7.81 10.35 -9.09
N TYR A 134 7.91 9.35 -8.20
CA TYR A 134 8.87 8.23 -8.31
C TYR A 134 8.17 6.86 -8.28
N PRO A 135 7.24 6.57 -9.21
CA PRO A 135 6.48 5.31 -9.18
C PRO A 135 7.37 4.06 -9.29
N ALA A 136 8.53 4.14 -9.93
CA ALA A 136 9.46 3.02 -10.07
C ALA A 136 10.31 2.76 -8.81
N LYS A 137 10.42 3.72 -7.89
CA LYS A 137 11.29 3.60 -6.69
C LYS A 137 10.49 3.06 -5.50
N LEU A 138 10.38 1.74 -5.43
CA LEU A 138 9.65 1.03 -4.35
C LEU A 138 10.19 1.34 -2.94
N GLU A 139 11.49 1.64 -2.84
CA GLU A 139 12.17 1.92 -1.57
C GLU A 139 11.57 3.12 -0.81
N TYR A 140 11.09 4.14 -1.54
CA TYR A 140 10.51 5.34 -0.93
C TYR A 140 9.16 5.04 -0.28
N ALA A 141 8.29 4.32 -1.00
CA ALA A 141 7.03 3.86 -0.45
C ALA A 141 7.27 2.94 0.75
N ASP A 142 8.20 1.98 0.63
CA ASP A 142 8.56 1.07 1.71
C ASP A 142 9.11 1.80 2.95
N HIS A 143 9.93 2.84 2.76
CA HIS A 143 10.44 3.68 3.85
C HIS A 143 9.32 4.39 4.61
N VAL A 144 8.37 5.00 3.89
CA VAL A 144 7.23 5.68 4.50
C VAL A 144 6.33 4.69 5.25
N MET A 145 5.99 3.56 4.62
CA MET A 145 5.18 2.49 5.24
C MET A 145 5.83 1.95 6.51
N GLY A 146 7.13 1.66 6.46
CA GLY A 146 7.90 1.18 7.60
C GLY A 146 7.93 2.17 8.77
N THR A 147 8.10 3.46 8.46
CA THR A 147 8.10 4.51 9.48
C THR A 147 6.72 4.61 10.14
N CYS A 148 5.63 4.57 9.35
CA CYS A 148 4.27 4.54 9.89
C CYS A 148 4.01 3.31 10.76
N ALA A 149 4.42 2.11 10.32
CA ALA A 149 4.24 0.88 11.08
C ALA A 149 4.98 0.93 12.43
N GLN A 150 6.20 1.50 12.46
CA GLN A 150 6.97 1.69 13.68
C GLN A 150 6.33 2.73 14.62
N LEU A 151 5.84 3.85 14.09
CA LEU A 151 5.19 4.89 14.89
C LEU A 151 3.90 4.39 15.55
N VAL A 152 3.06 3.69 14.77
CA VAL A 152 1.85 3.05 15.31
C VAL A 152 2.20 1.93 16.28
N GLY A 153 3.25 1.16 16.00
CA GLY A 153 3.80 0.14 16.89
C GLY A 153 4.14 0.70 18.27
N LYS A 154 4.91 1.79 18.34
CA LYS A 154 5.29 2.45 19.62
C LYS A 154 4.10 2.89 20.46
N VAL A 155 3.01 3.33 19.83
CA VAL A 155 1.78 3.75 20.54
C VAL A 155 0.97 2.54 21.01
N THR A 156 0.99 1.44 20.26
CA THR A 156 0.22 0.22 20.53
C THR A 156 0.98 -0.82 21.36
N GLU A 157 2.28 -0.63 21.61
CA GLU A 157 3.17 -1.52 22.39
C GLU A 157 2.68 -1.81 23.82
N GLY A 158 1.78 -0.98 24.37
CA GLY A 158 1.13 -1.19 25.67
C GLY A 158 -0.26 -1.84 25.63
N GLY A 159 -0.71 -2.35 24.47
CA GLY A 159 -2.07 -2.85 24.29
C GLY A 159 -3.13 -1.74 24.18
N ALA A 160 -2.70 -0.48 24.00
CA ALA A 160 -3.60 0.63 23.78
C ALA A 160 -4.27 0.49 22.40
N ALA A 161 -5.59 0.65 22.37
CA ALA A 161 -6.33 0.68 21.13
C ALA A 161 -5.91 1.92 20.31
N LEU A 162 -5.68 1.71 19.01
CA LEU A 162 -5.43 2.80 18.09
C LEU A 162 -6.69 3.66 17.96
N GLU A 163 -6.54 4.98 18.04
CA GLU A 163 -7.66 5.89 17.85
C GLU A 163 -8.35 5.64 16.49
N PRO A 164 -9.70 5.64 16.42
CA PRO A 164 -10.43 5.36 15.18
C PRO A 164 -9.96 6.21 13.98
N ARG A 165 -9.66 7.49 14.21
CA ARG A 165 -9.18 8.42 13.17
C ARG A 165 -7.81 8.00 12.63
N CYS A 166 -6.88 7.66 13.53
CA CYS A 166 -5.56 7.15 13.15
C CYS A 166 -5.68 5.80 12.41
N ALA A 167 -6.59 4.93 12.84
CA ALA A 167 -6.82 3.65 12.18
C ALA A 167 -7.42 3.82 10.77
N THR A 168 -8.29 4.81 10.54
CA THR A 168 -8.84 5.11 9.20
C THR A 168 -7.78 5.72 8.31
N LEU A 169 -6.94 6.59 8.86
CA LEU A 169 -5.84 7.19 8.12
C LEU A 169 -4.76 6.16 7.74
N LEU A 170 -4.46 5.21 8.62
CA LEU A 170 -3.54 4.10 8.33
C LEU A 170 -4.10 3.19 7.24
N LEU A 171 -5.41 2.90 7.26
CA LEU A 171 -6.10 2.17 6.20
C LEU A 171 -5.95 2.90 4.85
N GLU A 172 -6.25 4.20 4.80
CA GLU A 172 -6.08 5.00 3.59
C GLU A 172 -4.62 4.98 3.10
N LEU A 173 -3.64 5.05 4.01
CA LEU A 173 -2.22 5.01 3.68
C LEU A 173 -1.81 3.67 3.05
N VAL A 174 -2.31 2.55 3.58
CA VAL A 174 -2.04 1.20 3.05
C VAL A 174 -2.73 0.96 1.70
N SER A 175 -3.86 1.61 1.45
CA SER A 175 -4.60 1.51 0.19
C SER A 175 -4.02 2.36 -0.95
N VAL A 176 -3.31 3.46 -0.65
CA VAL A 176 -2.72 4.36 -1.66
C VAL A 176 -1.83 3.63 -2.69
N PRO A 177 -0.91 2.72 -2.30
CA PRO A 177 -0.18 1.87 -3.24
C PRO A 177 -1.08 1.07 -4.20
N LEU A 178 -2.18 0.49 -3.72
CA LEU A 178 -3.10 -0.33 -4.52
C LEU A 178 -3.80 0.49 -5.63
N GLU A 179 -3.97 1.78 -5.40
CA GLU A 179 -4.57 2.72 -6.34
C GLU A 179 -3.56 3.24 -7.36
N LYS A 180 -2.36 3.62 -6.90
CA LYS A 180 -1.36 4.38 -7.68
C LYS A 180 -0.42 3.51 -8.51
N TYR A 181 -0.06 2.31 -8.06
CA TYR A 181 0.88 1.48 -8.81
C TYR A 181 0.28 0.98 -10.13
N ALA A 182 1.08 1.05 -11.19
CA ALA A 182 0.72 0.54 -12.51
C ALA A 182 0.64 -1.00 -12.51
N ASP A 183 1.64 -1.67 -11.94
CA ASP A 183 1.59 -3.10 -11.65
C ASP A 183 1.19 -3.35 -10.20
N ILE A 184 0.16 -4.15 -9.97
CA ILE A 184 -0.30 -4.47 -8.61
C ILE A 184 0.70 -5.39 -7.88
N LEU A 185 1.53 -6.13 -8.62
CA LEU A 185 2.51 -7.05 -8.04
C LEU A 185 3.66 -6.29 -7.37
N ASP A 186 3.93 -5.05 -7.77
CA ASP A 186 4.95 -4.20 -7.13
C ASP A 186 4.61 -3.94 -5.65
N VAL A 187 3.32 -3.85 -5.31
CA VAL A 187 2.87 -3.69 -3.92
C VAL A 187 3.27 -4.90 -3.07
N LEU A 188 3.18 -6.10 -3.65
CA LEU A 188 3.54 -7.32 -2.93
C LEU A 188 5.04 -7.35 -2.62
N GLN A 189 5.88 -6.74 -3.47
CA GLN A 189 7.33 -6.68 -3.27
C GLN A 189 7.77 -5.78 -2.11
N LEU A 190 6.86 -4.97 -1.53
CA LEU A 190 7.16 -4.08 -0.42
C LEU A 190 7.28 -4.87 0.90
N PRO A 191 8.49 -5.04 1.47
CA PRO A 191 8.68 -5.87 2.66
C PRO A 191 7.99 -5.32 3.91
N ARG A 192 7.84 -4.00 4.05
CA ARG A 192 7.22 -3.36 5.22
C ARG A 192 5.73 -3.04 5.04
N TRP A 193 5.15 -3.32 3.87
CA TRP A 193 3.71 -3.18 3.65
C TRP A 193 2.88 -4.16 4.49
N PRO A 194 3.23 -5.46 4.60
CA PRO A 194 2.56 -6.39 5.50
C PRO A 194 2.67 -5.99 6.98
N GLU A 195 3.79 -5.39 7.39
CA GLU A 195 3.99 -4.92 8.77
C GLU A 195 3.00 -3.81 9.13
N ALA A 196 2.74 -2.88 8.19
CA ALA A 196 1.75 -1.83 8.37
C ALA A 196 0.31 -2.39 8.39
N LEU A 197 0.00 -3.34 7.50
CA LEU A 197 -1.29 -4.02 7.45
C LEU A 197 -1.59 -4.78 8.75
N ALA A 198 -0.58 -5.43 9.33
CA ALA A 198 -0.69 -6.17 10.59
C ALA A 198 -1.07 -5.29 11.80
N ARG A 199 -0.91 -3.97 11.71
CA ARG A 199 -1.32 -3.02 12.78
C ARG A 199 -2.80 -2.63 12.73
N LEU A 200 -3.50 -2.97 11.66
CA LEU A 200 -4.94 -2.70 11.51
C LEU A 200 -5.78 -3.78 12.20
N THR A 201 -7.04 -3.45 12.49
CA THR A 201 -8.04 -4.43 12.94
C THR A 201 -8.36 -5.43 11.83
N LEU A 202 -8.84 -6.63 12.19
CA LEU A 202 -9.18 -7.68 11.22
C LEU A 202 -10.16 -7.20 10.13
N ASP A 203 -11.18 -6.45 10.52
CA ASP A 203 -12.15 -5.82 9.62
C ASP A 203 -11.49 -4.94 8.54
N LYS A 204 -10.54 -4.08 8.95
CA LYS A 204 -9.80 -3.23 8.01
C LYS A 204 -8.81 -4.03 7.17
N GLN A 205 -8.21 -5.09 7.72
CA GLN A 205 -7.36 -6.00 6.94
C GLN A 205 -8.16 -6.72 5.85
N ARG A 206 -9.40 -7.15 6.13
CA ARG A 206 -10.32 -7.71 5.15
C ARG A 206 -10.63 -6.71 4.04
N GLN A 207 -10.94 -5.47 4.39
CA GLN A 207 -11.20 -4.42 3.40
C GLN A 207 -10.02 -4.20 2.43
N VAL A 208 -8.79 -4.13 2.95
CA VAL A 208 -7.58 -4.01 2.11
C VAL A 208 -7.37 -5.25 1.24
N ALA A 209 -7.53 -6.45 1.82
CA ALA A 209 -7.39 -7.70 1.10
C ALA A 209 -8.43 -7.86 -0.02
N GLY A 210 -9.69 -7.48 0.23
CA GLY A 210 -10.75 -7.46 -0.78
C GLY A 210 -10.41 -6.52 -1.94
N THR A 211 -10.01 -5.29 -1.60
CA THR A 211 -9.56 -4.29 -2.58
C THR A 211 -8.39 -4.82 -3.41
N LEU A 212 -7.40 -5.47 -2.78
CA LEU A 212 -6.27 -6.09 -3.47
C LEU A 212 -6.74 -7.15 -4.48
N VAL A 213 -7.61 -8.08 -4.07
CA VAL A 213 -8.12 -9.14 -4.95
C VAL A 213 -8.91 -8.57 -6.13
N GLU A 214 -9.80 -7.62 -5.88
CA GLU A 214 -10.55 -6.94 -6.94
C GLU A 214 -9.63 -6.25 -7.95
N ARG A 215 -8.57 -5.58 -7.48
CA ARG A 215 -7.63 -4.88 -8.34
C ARG A 215 -6.78 -5.85 -9.17
N VAL A 216 -6.36 -6.98 -8.59
CA VAL A 216 -5.67 -8.05 -9.31
C VAL A 216 -6.57 -8.61 -10.43
N LEU A 217 -7.85 -8.86 -10.12
CA LEU A 217 -8.83 -9.34 -11.08
C LEU A 217 -9.12 -8.33 -12.20
N GLN A 218 -9.35 -7.06 -11.86
CA GLN A 218 -9.63 -5.99 -12.82
C GLN A 218 -8.48 -5.78 -13.81
N LYS A 219 -7.24 -5.86 -13.35
CA LYS A 219 -6.05 -5.74 -14.21
C LYS A 219 -5.75 -7.02 -15.00
N GLY A 220 -6.38 -8.15 -14.68
CA GLY A 220 -6.19 -9.42 -15.38
C GLY A 220 -4.76 -9.95 -15.30
N VAL A 221 -4.04 -9.64 -14.21
CA VAL A 221 -2.66 -10.07 -13.99
C VAL A 221 -2.62 -11.59 -13.90
N LYS A 222 -1.65 -12.26 -14.54
CA LYS A 222 -1.46 -13.70 -14.41
C LYS A 222 -0.34 -13.99 -13.44
N ILE A 223 -0.60 -14.84 -12.45
CA ILE A 223 0.42 -15.24 -11.46
C ILE A 223 1.06 -16.53 -11.95
N THR A 224 2.34 -16.44 -12.28
CA THR A 224 3.11 -17.56 -12.87
C THR A 224 4.15 -18.13 -11.91
N GLU A 225 4.52 -17.38 -10.86
CA GLU A 225 5.53 -17.79 -9.90
C GLU A 225 4.93 -18.24 -8.56
N VAL A 226 5.57 -19.24 -7.94
CA VAL A 226 5.17 -19.75 -6.62
C VAL A 226 5.34 -18.69 -5.53
N ALA A 227 6.41 -17.89 -5.59
CA ALA A 227 6.68 -16.84 -4.61
C ALA A 227 5.59 -15.76 -4.64
N GLN A 228 5.23 -15.28 -5.83
CA GLN A 228 4.16 -14.29 -6.02
C GLN A 228 2.81 -14.83 -5.51
N ALA A 229 2.50 -16.11 -5.79
CA ALA A 229 1.29 -16.76 -5.28
C ALA A 229 1.29 -16.82 -3.75
N ASP A 230 2.39 -17.24 -3.13
CA ASP A 230 2.52 -17.31 -1.66
C ASP A 230 2.35 -15.94 -1.01
N MET A 231 2.97 -14.90 -1.57
CA MET A 231 2.87 -13.53 -1.10
C MET A 231 1.43 -13.02 -1.19
N LEU A 232 0.76 -13.18 -2.34
CA LEU A 232 -0.63 -12.74 -2.51
C LEU A 232 -1.57 -13.47 -1.55
N LEU A 233 -1.48 -14.80 -1.47
CA LEU A 233 -2.36 -15.62 -0.63
C LEU A 233 -2.17 -15.32 0.86
N THR A 234 -0.96 -14.97 1.27
CA THR A 234 -0.69 -14.50 2.64
C THR A 234 -1.48 -13.24 2.97
N GLN A 235 -1.62 -12.31 2.02
CA GLN A 235 -2.38 -11.07 2.21
C GLN A 235 -3.89 -11.26 2.09
N VAL A 236 -4.34 -12.31 1.40
CA VAL A 236 -5.76 -12.68 1.28
C VAL A 236 -6.26 -13.43 2.52
N ARG A 237 -5.36 -14.00 3.33
CA ARG A 237 -5.70 -14.79 4.51
C ARG A 237 -6.70 -14.14 5.47
N PRO A 238 -6.65 -12.82 5.78
CA PRO A 238 -7.62 -12.18 6.67
C PRO A 238 -9.08 -12.35 6.23
N LEU A 239 -9.36 -12.46 4.92
CA LEU A 239 -10.71 -12.72 4.38
C LEU A 239 -11.23 -14.12 4.72
N LEU A 240 -10.31 -15.07 4.90
CA LEU A 240 -10.63 -16.48 5.17
C LEU A 240 -10.77 -16.79 6.66
N VAL A 241 -10.41 -15.85 7.54
CA VAL A 241 -10.56 -16.00 8.99
C VAL A 241 -11.95 -15.53 9.38
N ASP A 242 -12.70 -16.30 10.16
CA ASP A 242 -13.98 -15.86 10.73
C ASP A 242 -13.79 -14.78 11.80
N ASP A 243 -14.78 -13.90 11.99
CA ASP A 243 -14.70 -12.92 13.07
C ASP A 243 -14.97 -13.62 14.41
N PRO A 244 -14.04 -13.58 15.39
CA PRO A 244 -14.27 -14.19 16.70
C PRO A 244 -15.34 -13.46 17.53
N SER A 245 -15.82 -12.28 17.10
CA SER A 245 -16.90 -11.54 17.76
C SER A 245 -18.30 -11.92 17.27
N GLU A 246 -18.40 -12.70 16.19
CA GLU A 246 -19.64 -13.35 15.78
C GLU A 246 -19.82 -14.61 16.62
N ASP A 247 -20.50 -14.49 17.76
CA ASP A 247 -21.01 -15.64 18.52
C ASP A 247 -21.89 -16.48 17.57
N LYS A 248 -21.34 -17.58 17.04
CA LYS A 248 -22.13 -18.54 16.27
C LYS A 248 -22.87 -19.44 17.26
N ASP A 249 -24.19 -19.31 17.32
CA ASP A 249 -25.06 -20.29 17.97
C ASP A 249 -24.75 -21.68 17.39
N GLU A 250 -24.33 -22.62 18.23
CA GLU A 250 -23.78 -23.94 17.85
C GLU A 250 -24.78 -24.88 17.13
N ASP A 251 -26.03 -24.45 16.89
CA ASP A 251 -27.13 -25.34 16.49
C ASP A 251 -27.52 -25.33 15.00
N ASP A 252 -26.98 -24.45 14.15
CA ASP A 252 -27.29 -24.46 12.72
C ASP A 252 -26.25 -25.23 11.90
N ALA A 253 -26.52 -26.52 11.69
CA ALA A 253 -25.76 -27.45 10.86
C ALA A 253 -25.75 -27.12 9.34
N LYS A 254 -26.08 -25.88 8.97
CA LYS A 254 -25.87 -25.32 7.64
C LYS A 254 -25.30 -23.93 7.80
N VAL A 255 -24.03 -23.76 7.42
CA VAL A 255 -23.47 -22.43 7.20
C VAL A 255 -24.14 -21.85 5.95
N GLU A 256 -25.32 -21.25 6.13
CA GLU A 256 -25.86 -20.33 5.13
C GLU A 256 -25.03 -19.05 5.22
N PHE A 257 -24.21 -18.82 4.19
CA PHE A 257 -23.54 -17.54 4.03
C PHE A 257 -24.60 -16.49 3.67
N ASP A 258 -24.59 -15.38 4.38
CA ASP A 258 -25.39 -14.22 4.00
C ASP A 258 -24.92 -13.65 2.66
N SER A 259 -25.76 -12.81 2.06
CA SER A 259 -25.46 -12.18 0.76
C SER A 259 -24.14 -11.40 0.81
N ASP A 260 -23.86 -10.76 1.94
CA ASP A 260 -22.71 -9.89 2.13
C ASP A 260 -21.39 -10.71 2.18
N THR A 261 -21.37 -11.84 2.89
CA THR A 261 -20.20 -12.75 2.91
C THR A 261 -19.97 -13.39 1.54
N VAL A 262 -21.04 -13.70 0.80
CA VAL A 262 -20.92 -14.23 -0.58
C VAL A 262 -20.31 -13.18 -1.51
N GLU A 263 -20.74 -11.92 -1.42
CA GLU A 263 -20.17 -10.82 -2.19
C GLU A 263 -18.69 -10.58 -1.84
N GLU A 264 -18.33 -10.61 -0.55
CA GLU A 264 -16.94 -10.46 -0.07
C GLU A 264 -16.01 -11.57 -0.59
N LEU A 265 -16.47 -12.83 -0.59
CA LEU A 265 -15.64 -14.00 -0.91
C LEU A 265 -15.70 -14.43 -2.38
N SER A 266 -16.67 -13.95 -3.15
CA SER A 266 -16.80 -14.23 -4.58
C SER A 266 -15.56 -13.83 -5.40
N PRO A 267 -14.93 -12.64 -5.20
CA PRO A 267 -13.66 -12.29 -5.83
C PRO A 267 -12.54 -13.29 -5.49
N VAL A 268 -12.50 -13.80 -4.25
CA VAL A 268 -11.49 -14.77 -3.81
C VAL A 268 -11.64 -16.10 -4.57
N ALA A 269 -12.88 -16.52 -4.86
CA ALA A 269 -13.13 -17.69 -5.70
C ALA A 269 -12.61 -17.51 -7.14
N CYS A 270 -12.78 -16.30 -7.69
CA CYS A 270 -12.24 -15.93 -9.00
C CYS A 270 -10.71 -15.86 -9.01
N LEU A 271 -10.09 -15.46 -7.90
CA LEU A 271 -8.63 -15.37 -7.75
C LEU A 271 -7.94 -16.71 -8.05
N MET A 272 -8.55 -17.84 -7.68
CA MET A 272 -7.99 -19.17 -7.94
C MET A 272 -7.85 -19.48 -9.44
N GLN A 273 -8.58 -18.79 -10.30
CA GLN A 273 -8.53 -18.97 -11.75
C GLN A 273 -7.43 -18.14 -12.42
N ILE A 274 -6.82 -17.19 -11.69
CA ILE A 274 -5.76 -16.32 -12.19
C ILE A 274 -4.41 -17.05 -12.28
N PHE A 275 -4.17 -18.03 -11.41
CA PHE A 275 -2.94 -18.80 -11.40
C PHE A 275 -2.77 -19.54 -12.72
N TYR A 276 -1.63 -19.32 -13.38
CA TYR A 276 -1.34 -19.93 -14.67
C TYR A 276 0.16 -20.15 -14.82
N ASN A 277 0.56 -21.34 -15.20
CA ASN A 277 1.93 -21.61 -15.64
C ASN A 277 1.87 -22.58 -16.83
N ASP A 278 2.75 -22.37 -17.82
CA ASP A 278 2.88 -23.24 -18.99
C ASP A 278 3.47 -24.61 -18.59
N GLU A 279 4.34 -24.63 -17.59
CA GLU A 279 4.89 -25.85 -17.02
C GLU A 279 3.90 -26.47 -16.02
N THR A 280 3.47 -27.71 -16.30
CA THR A 280 2.46 -28.38 -15.47
C THR A 280 2.93 -28.64 -14.05
N ASP A 281 4.22 -28.91 -13.84
CA ASP A 281 4.78 -29.17 -12.52
C ASP A 281 4.89 -27.89 -11.68
N ALA A 282 5.29 -26.77 -12.29
CA ALA A 282 5.23 -25.47 -11.63
C ALA A 282 3.79 -25.07 -11.28
N MET A 283 2.83 -25.34 -12.17
CA MET A 283 1.41 -25.14 -11.87
C MET A 283 0.93 -26.00 -10.69
N CYS A 284 1.36 -27.27 -10.59
CA CYS A 284 1.09 -28.11 -9.42
C CYS A 284 1.61 -27.48 -8.11
N ARG A 285 2.82 -26.91 -8.13
CA ARG A 285 3.42 -26.27 -6.94
C ARG A 285 2.65 -25.02 -6.52
N ILE A 286 2.18 -24.21 -7.46
CA ILE A 286 1.33 -23.04 -7.19
C ILE A 286 -0.01 -23.48 -6.56
N LEU A 287 -0.68 -24.47 -7.16
CA LEU A 287 -1.96 -24.97 -6.64
C LEU A 287 -1.82 -25.62 -5.25
N ASN A 288 -0.71 -26.31 -4.99
CA ASN A 288 -0.43 -26.85 -3.66
C ASN A 288 -0.20 -25.72 -2.63
N THR A 289 0.45 -24.63 -3.04
CA THR A 289 0.62 -23.44 -2.20
C THR A 289 -0.73 -22.80 -1.86
N ALA A 290 -1.62 -22.67 -2.87
CA ALA A 290 -3.00 -22.23 -2.66
C ALA A 290 -3.78 -23.14 -1.70
N HIS A 291 -3.65 -24.45 -1.85
CA HIS A 291 -4.28 -25.41 -0.94
C HIS A 291 -3.77 -25.26 0.50
N ARG A 292 -2.46 -25.09 0.69
CA ARG A 292 -1.85 -24.90 2.01
C ARG A 292 -2.40 -23.65 2.70
N HIS A 293 -2.54 -22.53 1.97
CA HIS A 293 -3.12 -21.31 2.53
C HIS A 293 -4.61 -21.46 2.84
N ALA A 294 -5.38 -22.12 1.96
CA ALA A 294 -6.79 -22.39 2.17
C ALA A 294 -7.08 -23.31 3.36
N THR A 295 -6.19 -24.26 3.65
CA THR A 295 -6.33 -25.23 4.77
C THR A 295 -5.62 -24.79 6.05
N ALA A 296 -4.82 -23.72 6.01
CA ALA A 296 -4.13 -23.19 7.19
C ALA A 296 -5.09 -22.65 8.24
N VAL A 297 -6.31 -22.28 7.85
CA VAL A 297 -7.39 -21.82 8.74
C VAL A 297 -8.59 -22.72 8.53
N ALA A 298 -8.97 -23.46 9.57
CA ALA A 298 -10.21 -24.23 9.57
C ALA A 298 -11.39 -23.26 9.71
N SER A 299 -11.92 -22.82 8.57
CA SER A 299 -13.11 -21.96 8.49
C SER A 299 -14.04 -22.48 7.40
N PRO A 300 -15.37 -22.42 7.58
CA PRO A 300 -16.32 -22.68 6.50
C PRO A 300 -16.11 -21.75 5.29
N ARG A 301 -15.51 -20.56 5.48
CA ARG A 301 -15.15 -19.63 4.38
C ARG A 301 -14.14 -20.23 3.40
N SER A 302 -13.38 -21.25 3.81
CA SER A 302 -12.42 -21.95 2.95
C SER A 302 -13.05 -22.63 1.73
N ILE A 303 -14.36 -22.93 1.76
CA ILE A 303 -15.11 -23.51 0.63
C ILE A 303 -14.95 -22.67 -0.65
N PHE A 304 -14.93 -21.33 -0.52
CA PHE A 304 -14.80 -20.40 -1.64
C PHE A 304 -13.43 -20.45 -2.32
N THR A 305 -12.40 -20.99 -1.66
CA THR A 305 -11.08 -21.20 -2.27
C THR A 305 -10.89 -22.66 -2.70
N LEU A 306 -11.29 -23.61 -1.86
CA LEU A 306 -11.07 -25.04 -2.08
C LEU A 306 -11.88 -25.59 -3.26
N VAL A 307 -13.13 -25.14 -3.46
CA VAL A 307 -13.96 -25.60 -4.59
C VAL A 307 -13.37 -25.17 -5.93
N PRO A 308 -13.10 -23.87 -6.20
CA PRO A 308 -12.42 -23.45 -7.42
C PRO A 308 -11.06 -24.13 -7.62
N LEU A 309 -10.31 -24.34 -6.53
CA LEU A 309 -9.02 -25.01 -6.58
C LEU A 309 -9.14 -26.48 -7.02
N ALA A 310 -10.16 -27.20 -6.55
CA ALA A 310 -10.44 -28.57 -7.01
C ALA A 310 -10.73 -28.59 -8.52
N PHE A 311 -11.51 -27.64 -9.03
CA PHE A 311 -11.76 -27.52 -10.47
C PHE A 311 -10.50 -27.16 -11.26
N ALA A 312 -9.64 -26.27 -10.75
CA ALA A 312 -8.36 -25.93 -11.36
C ALA A 312 -7.44 -27.16 -11.45
N CYS A 313 -7.35 -27.95 -10.36
CA CYS A 313 -6.65 -29.24 -10.33
C CYS A 313 -7.18 -30.21 -11.37
N LEU A 314 -8.50 -30.39 -11.50
CA LEU A 314 -9.11 -31.26 -12.52
C LEU A 314 -8.80 -30.80 -13.95
N GLY A 315 -8.76 -29.48 -14.20
CA GLY A 315 -8.31 -28.92 -15.46
C GLY A 315 -6.86 -29.28 -15.78
N LEU A 316 -5.98 -29.24 -14.76
CA LEU A 316 -4.57 -29.61 -14.89
C LEU A 316 -4.39 -31.11 -15.15
N VAL A 317 -5.18 -31.99 -14.54
CA VAL A 317 -5.16 -33.45 -14.82
C VAL A 317 -5.37 -33.72 -16.31
N ARG A 318 -6.30 -33.00 -16.95
CA ARG A 318 -6.54 -33.16 -18.40
C ARG A 318 -5.33 -32.76 -19.24
N LYS A 319 -4.66 -31.66 -18.88
CA LYS A 319 -3.43 -31.20 -19.55
C LYS A 319 -2.28 -32.20 -19.37
N ILE A 320 -2.06 -32.68 -18.14
CA ILE A 320 -1.02 -33.66 -17.84
C ILE A 320 -1.28 -34.96 -18.61
N LYS A 321 -2.52 -35.44 -18.67
CA LYS A 321 -2.87 -36.63 -19.44
C LYS A 321 -2.48 -36.51 -20.92
N LEU A 322 -2.73 -35.35 -21.55
CA LEU A 322 -2.34 -35.11 -22.94
C LEU A 322 -0.81 -35.13 -23.13
N ARG A 323 -0.05 -34.59 -22.17
CA ARG A 323 1.43 -34.64 -22.19
C ARG A 323 1.97 -36.06 -22.02
N VAL A 324 1.38 -36.84 -21.11
CA VAL A 324 1.73 -38.25 -20.90
C VAL A 324 1.38 -39.09 -22.13
N ASP A 325 0.23 -38.86 -22.76
CA ASP A 325 -0.18 -39.52 -24.01
C ASP A 325 0.75 -39.14 -25.18
N ALA A 326 1.39 -37.97 -25.14
CA ALA A 326 2.42 -37.52 -26.08
C ALA A 326 3.84 -38.04 -25.76
N GLY A 327 4.01 -38.76 -24.64
CA GLY A 327 5.29 -39.37 -24.24
C GLY A 327 6.25 -38.45 -23.49
N GLU A 328 5.78 -37.32 -22.96
CA GLU A 328 6.59 -36.40 -22.14
C GLU A 328 6.73 -36.89 -20.69
N GLU A 329 7.91 -36.67 -20.09
CA GLU A 329 8.13 -36.92 -18.66
C GLU A 329 7.39 -35.88 -17.80
N VAL A 330 6.73 -36.34 -16.74
CA VAL A 330 5.99 -35.49 -15.79
C VAL A 330 6.34 -35.90 -14.36
N GLU A 331 6.66 -34.94 -13.49
CA GLU A 331 6.99 -35.21 -12.09
C GLU A 331 5.75 -35.64 -11.28
N VAL A 332 4.62 -34.97 -11.53
CA VAL A 332 3.34 -35.24 -10.87
C VAL A 332 2.38 -36.00 -11.78
N GLY A 333 2.25 -37.31 -11.57
CA GLY A 333 1.30 -38.15 -12.31
C GLY A 333 -0.18 -37.87 -11.97
N CYS A 334 -1.07 -38.13 -12.93
CA CYS A 334 -2.52 -37.92 -12.82
C CYS A 334 -3.16 -38.56 -11.57
N LEU A 335 -2.70 -39.74 -11.16
CA LEU A 335 -3.21 -40.46 -9.99
C LEU A 335 -2.97 -39.68 -8.68
N LYS A 336 -1.78 -39.11 -8.50
CA LYS A 336 -1.45 -38.33 -7.30
C LYS A 336 -2.31 -37.07 -7.20
N LEU A 337 -2.58 -36.43 -8.34
CA LEU A 337 -3.37 -35.21 -8.40
C LEU A 337 -4.87 -35.50 -8.17
N LEU A 338 -5.38 -36.63 -8.66
CA LEU A 338 -6.74 -37.08 -8.37
C LEU A 338 -6.93 -37.49 -6.91
N THR A 339 -5.96 -38.15 -6.28
CA THR A 339 -6.00 -38.44 -4.84
C THR A 339 -5.98 -37.16 -4.01
N PHE A 340 -5.21 -36.15 -4.45
CA PHE A 340 -5.18 -34.84 -3.81
C PHE A 340 -6.53 -34.12 -3.88
N VAL A 341 -7.18 -34.11 -5.06
CA VAL A 341 -8.55 -33.60 -5.20
C VAL A 341 -9.53 -34.38 -4.33
N GLY A 342 -9.37 -35.70 -4.23
CA GLY A 342 -10.16 -36.56 -3.34
C GLY A 342 -10.08 -36.10 -1.88
N HIS A 343 -8.86 -35.88 -1.37
CA HIS A 343 -8.65 -35.37 -0.01
C HIS A 343 -9.25 -33.97 0.18
N MET A 344 -9.13 -33.07 -0.80
CA MET A 344 -9.76 -31.74 -0.73
C MET A 344 -11.28 -31.82 -0.59
N VAL A 345 -11.93 -32.71 -1.35
CA VAL A 345 -13.38 -32.92 -1.29
C VAL A 345 -13.81 -33.58 0.03
N GLU A 346 -12.97 -34.44 0.61
CA GLU A 346 -13.22 -35.00 1.95
C GLU A 346 -13.10 -33.94 3.04
N SER A 347 -12.12 -33.05 2.97
CA SER A 347 -11.97 -31.92 3.90
C SER A 347 -13.13 -30.93 3.84
N LEU A 348 -13.87 -30.87 2.72
CA LEU A 348 -15.07 -30.03 2.56
C LEU A 348 -16.35 -30.65 3.15
N LYS A 349 -16.33 -31.93 3.53
CA LYS A 349 -17.48 -32.65 4.10
C LYS A 349 -17.52 -32.63 5.63
N GLN A 350 -16.39 -32.29 6.26
CA GLN A 350 -16.28 -32.04 7.70
C GLN A 350 -16.64 -30.60 7.97
#